data_AF-A0A7G9LBJ1-F1
#
_entry.id   AF-A0A7G9LBJ1-F1
#
_cell.length_a   1.000
_cell.length_b   1.000
_cell.length_c   1.000
_cell.angle_alpha   90.00
_cell.angle_beta   90.00
_cell.angle_gamma   90.00
#
_symmetry.space_group_name_H-M   'P 1'
#
loop_
_entity.id
_entity.type
_entity.pdbx_description
1 polymer ?
#
loop_
_entity_poly.entity_id
_entity_poly.type
_entity_poly.pdbx_seq_one_letter_code
_entity_poly.pdbx_strand_id
1 'polypeptide(L)'
;MIKINSSHPKFTDFISKEIKTISFLGSYSSFKNCLKELSDQAKFLSYQFPKSTKLQQKIKNLNFSFEFNLRLEKKKCTVVIESLIQKNYEQCTYSVFIKDLDNNLIRKYHFDYAPFEKMKPLYHFQYCGEETPKISEHKIDLEPFHPWMSLPRVVNYPINLALILDMILSETIDEQVKKGIEKDGWRNFMVENEKFLLKEYFKNTAGYFQNGHTSKRTFREYCYGE
;
A
#
# COMPACT_ATOMS: atom_id res chain seq x y z
N MET A 1 -23.92 -4.09 -16.63
CA MET A 1 -22.90 -3.14 -17.11
C MET A 1 -21.57 -3.55 -16.49
N ILE A 2 -20.53 -3.85 -17.29
CA ILE A 2 -19.22 -4.28 -16.77
C ILE A 2 -18.49 -3.05 -16.23
N LYS A 3 -18.15 -3.07 -14.94
CA LYS A 3 -17.47 -2.00 -14.20
C LYS A 3 -16.33 -2.63 -13.42
N ILE A 4 -15.32 -1.84 -13.10
CA ILE A 4 -14.31 -2.31 -12.16
C ILE A 4 -15.00 -2.63 -10.83
N ASN A 5 -14.68 -3.77 -10.23
CA ASN A 5 -15.40 -4.27 -9.07
C ASN A 5 -15.08 -3.45 -7.81
N SER A 6 -15.91 -2.44 -7.50
CA SER A 6 -15.84 -1.61 -6.30
C SER A 6 -16.22 -2.33 -4.99
N SER A 7 -16.50 -3.64 -5.05
CA SER A 7 -16.72 -4.48 -3.87
C SER A 7 -15.57 -5.46 -3.60
N HIS A 8 -14.50 -5.38 -4.39
CA HIS A 8 -13.33 -6.24 -4.25
C HIS A 8 -12.09 -5.43 -3.83
N PRO A 9 -11.25 -5.95 -2.92
CA PRO A 9 -11.56 -7.05 -2.02
C PRO A 9 -12.65 -6.69 -1.01
N LYS A 10 -13.25 -7.68 -0.35
CA LYS A 10 -14.14 -7.40 0.79
C LYS A 10 -13.31 -6.80 1.91
N PHE A 11 -13.86 -5.79 2.59
CA PHE A 11 -13.17 -5.09 3.68
C PHE A 11 -12.57 -6.04 4.73
N THR A 12 -13.34 -7.02 5.20
CA THR A 12 -12.88 -7.98 6.22
C THR A 12 -11.71 -8.83 5.74
N ASP A 13 -11.71 -9.23 4.47
CA ASP A 13 -10.66 -10.06 3.89
C ASP A 13 -9.37 -9.24 3.71
N PHE A 14 -9.52 -7.97 3.32
CA PHE A 14 -8.42 -7.02 3.22
C PHE A 14 -7.77 -6.75 4.57
N ILE A 15 -8.55 -6.41 5.61
CA ILE A 15 -8.03 -6.23 6.97
C ILE A 15 -7.31 -7.49 7.46
N SER A 16 -7.88 -8.67 7.21
CA SER A 16 -7.23 -9.93 7.57
C SER A 16 -5.89 -10.11 6.84
N LYS A 17 -5.83 -9.75 5.56
CA LYS A 17 -4.60 -9.81 4.76
C LYS A 17 -3.55 -8.82 5.28
N GLU A 18 -3.93 -7.61 5.64
CA GLU A 18 -3.03 -6.60 6.21
C GLU A 18 -2.42 -7.05 7.54
N ILE A 19 -3.22 -7.58 8.46
CA ILE A 19 -2.73 -8.09 9.74
C ILE A 19 -1.80 -9.29 9.54
N LYS A 20 -2.08 -10.14 8.55
CA LYS A 20 -1.16 -11.22 8.15
C LYS A 20 0.15 -10.67 7.62
N THR A 21 0.14 -9.62 6.81
CA THR A 21 1.35 -8.92 6.35
C THR A 21 2.17 -8.40 7.52
N ILE A 22 1.56 -7.68 8.46
CA ILE A 22 2.24 -7.18 9.66
C ILE A 22 2.85 -8.34 10.47
N SER A 23 2.09 -9.41 10.68
CA SER A 23 2.58 -10.59 11.42
C SER A 23 3.73 -11.31 10.70
N PHE A 24 3.65 -11.41 9.37
CA PHE A 24 4.69 -12.00 8.54
C PHE A 24 5.99 -11.19 8.66
N LEU A 25 5.92 -9.87 8.50
CA LEU A 25 7.09 -8.98 8.62
C LEU A 25 7.80 -9.13 9.97
N GLY A 26 7.06 -9.22 11.07
CA GLY A 26 7.64 -9.37 12.41
C GLY A 26 8.25 -10.76 12.71
N SER A 27 7.91 -11.77 11.90
CA SER A 27 8.38 -13.15 12.09
C SER A 27 9.38 -13.61 11.02
N TYR A 28 9.44 -12.93 9.88
CA TYR A 28 10.28 -13.31 8.75
C TYR A 28 11.77 -13.14 9.06
N SER A 29 12.46 -14.28 9.23
CA SER A 29 13.84 -14.31 9.74
C SER A 29 14.83 -13.55 8.88
N SER A 30 14.63 -13.49 7.56
CA SER A 30 15.53 -12.78 6.65
C SER A 30 15.56 -11.27 6.90
N PHE A 31 14.48 -10.68 7.42
CA PHE A 31 14.42 -9.24 7.69
C PHE A 31 14.94 -8.86 9.07
N LYS A 32 15.06 -9.81 10.01
CA LYS A 32 15.50 -9.52 11.39
C LYS A 32 16.85 -8.82 11.47
N ASN A 33 17.75 -9.11 10.53
CA ASN A 33 19.11 -8.55 10.53
C ASN A 33 19.27 -7.35 9.60
N CYS A 34 18.62 -7.35 8.43
CA CYS A 34 18.80 -6.28 7.42
C CYS A 34 17.71 -5.20 7.46
N LEU A 35 16.55 -5.47 8.06
CA LEU A 35 15.42 -4.54 8.23
C LEU A 35 14.90 -4.65 9.66
N LYS A 36 15.80 -4.53 10.64
CA LYS A 36 15.50 -4.79 12.05
C LYS A 36 14.40 -3.86 12.57
N GLU A 37 14.45 -2.58 12.23
CA GLU A 37 13.47 -1.57 12.63
C GLU A 37 12.06 -1.93 12.14
N LEU A 38 11.94 -2.34 10.87
CA LEU A 38 10.69 -2.81 10.28
C LEU A 38 10.19 -4.08 10.99
N SER A 39 11.07 -5.08 11.19
CA SER A 39 10.72 -6.33 11.85
C SER A 39 10.26 -6.12 13.29
N ASP A 40 10.92 -5.25 14.04
CA ASP A 40 10.60 -5.00 15.45
C ASP A 40 9.27 -4.23 15.59
N GLN A 41 9.05 -3.20 14.77
CA GLN A 41 7.78 -2.47 14.72
C GLN A 41 6.63 -3.38 14.30
N ALA A 42 6.83 -4.23 13.29
CA ALA A 42 5.82 -5.16 12.81
C ALA A 42 5.48 -6.21 13.87
N LYS A 43 6.50 -6.71 14.59
CA LYS A 43 6.30 -7.61 15.72
C LYS A 43 5.48 -6.93 16.82
N PHE A 44 5.82 -5.70 17.19
CA PHE A 44 5.06 -4.93 18.18
C PHE A 44 3.60 -4.73 17.77
N LEU A 45 3.36 -4.25 16.54
CA LEU A 45 2.01 -4.06 16.00
C LEU A 45 1.22 -5.37 15.90
N SER A 46 1.87 -6.50 15.59
CA SER A 46 1.20 -7.81 15.53
C SER A 46 0.59 -8.25 16.86
N TYR A 47 1.10 -7.74 17.99
CA TYR A 47 0.50 -7.98 19.31
C TYR A 47 -0.71 -7.09 19.60
N GLN A 48 -0.81 -5.93 18.95
CA GLN A 48 -1.93 -5.01 19.11
C GLN A 48 -3.16 -5.45 18.31
N PHE A 49 -2.95 -6.16 17.20
CA PHE A 49 -4.04 -6.62 16.34
C PHE A 49 -4.51 -8.03 16.72
N PRO A 50 -5.84 -8.28 16.73
CA PRO A 50 -6.37 -9.59 17.04
C PRO A 50 -5.98 -10.61 15.96
N LYS A 51 -5.53 -11.79 16.39
CA LYS A 51 -5.20 -12.92 15.49
C LYS A 51 -6.44 -13.67 14.97
N SER A 52 -7.54 -13.62 15.73
CA SER A 52 -8.79 -14.31 15.38
C SER A 52 -9.54 -13.55 14.31
N THR A 53 -9.89 -14.21 13.20
CA THR A 53 -10.68 -13.63 12.10
C THR A 53 -12.01 -13.05 12.59
N LYS A 54 -12.66 -13.69 13.57
CA LYS A 54 -13.92 -13.18 14.16
C LYS A 54 -13.73 -11.85 14.88
N LEU A 55 -12.58 -11.64 15.51
CA LEU A 55 -12.25 -10.38 16.17
C LEU A 55 -11.77 -9.32 15.16
N GLN A 56 -11.08 -9.74 14.09
CA GLN A 56 -10.68 -8.85 13.00
C GLN A 56 -11.89 -8.20 12.30
N GLN A 57 -13.01 -8.92 12.19
CA GLN A 57 -14.27 -8.36 11.67
C GLN A 57 -14.83 -7.19 12.50
N LYS A 58 -14.39 -7.03 13.75
CA LYS A 58 -14.79 -5.92 14.63
C LYS A 58 -13.88 -4.71 14.52
N ILE A 59 -12.76 -4.83 13.81
CA ILE A 59 -11.83 -3.71 13.59
C ILE A 59 -12.55 -2.66 12.76
N LYS A 60 -12.69 -1.47 13.34
CA LYS A 60 -13.25 -0.31 12.65
C LYS A 60 -12.17 0.40 11.85
N ASN A 61 -10.99 0.56 12.44
CA ASN A 61 -9.87 1.28 11.83
C ASN A 61 -8.60 0.43 11.95
N LEU A 62 -7.86 0.29 10.86
CA LEU A 62 -6.54 -0.30 10.85
C LEU A 62 -5.54 0.77 10.41
N ASN A 63 -4.96 1.44 11.42
CA ASN A 63 -4.00 2.51 11.20
C ASN A 63 -2.67 2.11 11.83
N PHE A 64 -1.59 2.16 11.06
CA PHE A 64 -0.24 1.90 11.53
C PHE A 64 0.76 2.81 10.82
N SER A 65 1.97 2.89 11.37
CA SER A 65 3.12 3.55 10.76
C SER A 65 4.33 2.64 10.90
N PHE A 66 5.14 2.54 9.85
CA PHE A 66 6.43 1.88 9.83
C PHE A 66 7.49 2.90 9.43
N GLU A 67 8.58 2.98 10.19
CA GLU A 67 9.73 3.82 9.85
C GLU A 67 11.03 3.00 9.86
N PHE A 68 11.73 2.94 8.74
CA PHE A 68 12.95 2.12 8.64
C PHE A 68 13.94 2.68 7.63
N ASN A 69 15.22 2.38 7.86
CA ASN A 69 16.29 2.87 7.01
C ASN A 69 16.55 1.92 5.84
N LEU A 70 16.83 2.50 4.68
CA LEU A 70 17.16 1.79 3.45
C LEU A 70 18.22 2.54 2.67
N ARG A 71 18.77 1.87 1.65
CA ARG A 71 19.57 2.51 0.62
C ARG A 71 18.88 2.39 -0.73
N LEU A 72 18.40 3.51 -1.26
CA LEU A 72 17.78 3.63 -2.58
C LEU A 72 18.72 4.44 -3.49
N GLU A 73 18.97 3.97 -4.71
CA GLU A 73 19.85 4.66 -5.67
C GLU A 73 21.19 5.17 -5.08
N LYS A 74 21.83 4.36 -4.22
CA LYS A 74 23.08 4.69 -3.49
C LYS A 74 22.95 5.75 -2.38
N LYS A 75 21.78 6.33 -2.14
CA LYS A 75 21.52 7.25 -1.04
C LYS A 75 20.91 6.52 0.15
N LYS A 76 21.42 6.79 1.35
CA LYS A 76 20.75 6.37 2.58
C LYS A 76 19.51 7.25 2.78
N CYS A 77 18.39 6.63 3.08
CA CYS A 77 17.13 7.29 3.30
C CYS A 77 16.34 6.57 4.39
N THR A 78 15.42 7.28 4.99
CA THR A 78 14.40 6.69 5.86
C THR A 78 13.10 6.59 5.08
N VAL A 79 12.52 5.40 5.06
CA VAL A 79 11.21 5.13 4.49
C VAL A 79 10.19 5.12 5.62
N VAL A 80 9.11 5.88 5.45
CA VAL A 80 7.95 5.85 6.33
C VAL A 80 6.75 5.35 5.53
N ILE A 81 6.03 4.36 6.04
CA ILE A 81 4.79 3.85 5.45
C ILE A 81 3.68 3.98 6.48
N GLU A 82 2.63 4.71 6.12
CA GLU A 82 1.46 4.90 6.97
C GLU A 82 0.22 4.32 6.31
N SER A 83 -0.68 3.82 7.13
CA SER A 83 -2.01 3.38 6.69
C SER A 83 -3.11 4.13 7.43
N LEU A 84 -4.15 4.46 6.67
CA LEU A 84 -5.41 4.98 7.18
C LEU A 84 -6.54 4.21 6.51
N ILE A 85 -6.98 3.14 7.18
CA ILE A 85 -7.99 2.22 6.66
C ILE A 85 -9.17 2.22 7.62
N GLN A 86 -10.28 2.81 7.18
CA GLN A 86 -11.52 2.92 7.94
C GLN A 86 -12.56 1.90 7.47
N LYS A 87 -13.55 1.65 8.33
CA LYS A 87 -14.56 0.60 8.16
C LYS A 87 -15.23 0.72 6.79
N ASN A 88 -15.43 -0.42 6.13
CA ASN A 88 -16.10 -0.50 4.83
C ASN A 88 -15.46 0.40 3.75
N TYR A 89 -14.18 0.74 3.91
CA TYR A 89 -13.46 1.65 3.01
C TYR A 89 -14.03 3.07 2.95
N GLU A 90 -14.63 3.56 4.04
CA GLU A 90 -14.92 5.01 4.19
C GLU A 90 -13.67 5.85 3.87
N GLN A 91 -12.50 5.33 4.26
CA GLN A 91 -11.19 5.79 3.82
C GLN A 91 -10.25 4.59 3.71
N CYS A 92 -9.39 4.57 2.70
CA CYS A 92 -8.38 3.54 2.53
C CYS A 92 -7.19 4.12 1.76
N THR A 93 -6.21 4.56 2.53
CA THR A 93 -5.03 5.26 2.03
C THR A 93 -3.78 4.63 2.60
N TYR A 94 -2.77 4.47 1.76
CA TYR A 94 -1.40 4.33 2.18
C TYR A 94 -0.58 5.54 1.77
N SER A 95 0.22 6.05 2.69
CA SER A 95 1.18 7.12 2.43
C SER A 95 2.59 6.59 2.60
N VAL A 96 3.42 6.78 1.58
CA VAL A 96 4.83 6.42 1.60
C VAL A 96 5.66 7.70 1.52
N PHE A 97 6.52 7.90 2.51
CA PHE A 97 7.47 8.99 2.56
C PHE A 97 8.88 8.42 2.45
N ILE A 98 9.71 9.08 1.67
CA ILE A 98 11.14 8.80 1.59
C ILE A 98 11.84 10.09 1.94
N LYS A 99 12.60 10.10 3.04
CA LYS A 99 13.35 11.26 3.52
C LYS A 99 14.84 10.96 3.58
N ASP A 100 15.66 12.00 3.48
CA ASP A 100 17.10 11.87 3.75
C ASP A 100 17.37 11.75 5.26
N LEU A 101 18.65 11.70 5.63
CA LEU A 101 19.06 11.59 7.04
C LEU A 101 18.86 12.88 7.83
N ASP A 102 18.66 14.02 7.14
CA ASP A 102 18.39 15.33 7.74
C ASP A 102 16.88 15.60 7.87
N ASN A 103 16.04 14.59 7.60
CA ASN A 103 14.58 14.63 7.56
C ASN A 103 13.98 15.50 6.44
N ASN A 104 14.74 15.86 5.42
CA ASN A 104 14.17 16.49 4.24
C ASN A 104 13.40 15.44 3.45
N LEU A 105 12.14 15.75 3.11
CA LEU A 105 11.35 14.88 2.24
C LEU A 105 12.00 14.83 0.85
N ILE A 106 12.15 13.63 0.30
CA ILE A 106 12.67 13.40 -1.06
C ILE A 106 11.55 12.98 -1.99
N ARG A 107 10.67 12.08 -1.55
CA ARG A 107 9.54 11.57 -2.32
C ARG A 107 8.37 11.32 -1.38
N LYS A 108 7.15 11.60 -1.84
CA LYS A 108 5.91 11.25 -1.15
C LYS A 108 4.91 10.68 -2.14
N TYR A 109 4.31 9.55 -1.77
CA TYR A 109 3.37 8.81 -2.59
C TYR A 109 2.13 8.46 -1.79
N HIS A 110 0.96 8.59 -2.43
CA HIS A 110 -0.31 8.14 -1.88
C HIS A 110 -0.90 7.08 -2.79
N PHE A 111 -1.42 6.03 -2.16
CA PHE A 111 -2.20 4.99 -2.81
C PHE A 111 -3.56 4.94 -2.16
N ASP A 112 -4.59 5.26 -2.94
CA ASP A 112 -5.94 5.45 -2.44
C ASP A 112 -6.91 4.47 -3.10
N TYR A 113 -7.87 4.02 -2.30
CA TYR A 113 -9.08 3.34 -2.74
C TYR A 113 -10.31 4.16 -2.38
N ALA A 114 -11.02 4.66 -3.40
CA ALA A 114 -12.10 5.64 -3.26
C ALA A 114 -13.42 5.16 -3.88
N PRO A 115 -14.05 4.10 -3.34
CA PRO A 115 -15.27 3.49 -3.91
C PRO A 115 -16.51 4.37 -3.84
N PHE A 116 -16.49 5.44 -3.04
CA PHE A 116 -17.62 6.34 -2.84
C PHE A 116 -17.47 7.67 -3.59
N GLU A 117 -16.35 7.89 -4.29
CA GLU A 117 -16.02 9.16 -4.92
C GLU A 117 -16.17 9.10 -6.45
N LYS A 118 -17.09 9.90 -7.01
CA LYS A 118 -17.41 9.86 -8.45
C LYS A 118 -16.37 10.55 -9.36
N MET A 119 -15.58 11.47 -8.81
CA MET A 119 -14.63 12.28 -9.59
C MET A 119 -13.18 11.80 -9.47
N LYS A 120 -12.96 10.60 -8.95
CA LYS A 120 -11.64 9.99 -8.79
C LYS A 120 -11.65 8.57 -9.36
N PRO A 121 -10.52 8.07 -9.91
CA PRO A 121 -10.41 6.65 -10.20
C PRO A 121 -10.58 5.83 -8.93
N LEU A 122 -11.17 4.64 -9.07
CA LEU A 122 -11.45 3.75 -7.94
C LEU A 122 -10.19 3.43 -7.15
N TYR A 123 -9.13 3.03 -7.85
CA TYR A 123 -7.79 2.90 -7.30
C TYR A 123 -6.89 3.91 -8.01
N HIS A 124 -6.17 4.70 -7.23
CA HIS A 124 -5.31 5.71 -7.79
C HIS A 124 -4.05 5.95 -6.97
N PHE A 125 -3.10 6.53 -7.66
CA PHE A 125 -1.84 6.99 -7.12
C PHE A 125 -1.77 8.51 -7.21
N GLN A 126 -1.17 9.14 -6.20
CA GLN A 126 -0.85 10.57 -6.19
C GLN A 126 0.61 10.77 -5.76
N TYR A 127 1.29 11.71 -6.42
CA TYR A 127 2.56 12.25 -5.92
C TYR A 127 2.25 13.36 -4.91
N CYS A 128 2.98 13.49 -3.82
CA CYS A 128 2.77 14.48 -2.75
C CYS A 128 1.51 14.32 -1.87
N GLY A 129 0.38 13.84 -2.39
CA GLY A 129 -0.84 13.53 -1.63
C GLY A 129 -1.32 14.58 -0.60
N GLU A 130 -2.30 14.21 0.23
CA GLU A 130 -2.68 15.00 1.42
C GLU A 130 -1.84 14.60 2.64
N GLU A 131 -1.90 15.35 3.73
CA GLU A 131 -1.21 14.96 4.96
C GLU A 131 -1.99 13.88 5.70
N THR A 132 -1.30 12.82 6.11
CA THR A 132 -1.85 11.84 7.04
C THR A 132 -1.82 12.41 8.46
N PRO A 133 -2.75 12.02 9.36
CA PRO A 133 -2.81 12.56 10.72
C PRO A 133 -1.52 12.42 11.54
N LYS A 134 -0.66 11.46 11.19
CA LYS A 134 0.58 11.14 11.88
C LYS A 134 1.83 11.80 11.27
N ILE A 135 1.71 12.47 10.13
CA ILE A 135 2.87 13.08 9.44
C ILE A 135 3.61 14.09 10.32
N SER A 136 2.86 14.81 11.15
CA SER A 136 3.38 15.82 12.09
C SER A 136 4.29 15.20 13.15
N GLU A 137 4.13 13.92 13.47
CA GLU A 137 4.96 13.19 14.43
C GLU A 137 6.37 12.93 13.85
N HIS A 138 6.51 12.90 12.52
CA HIS A 138 7.77 12.58 11.84
C HIS A 138 8.70 13.78 11.60
N LYS A 139 8.30 15.01 11.99
CA LYS A 139 9.08 16.26 11.83
C LYS A 139 9.59 16.47 10.40
N ILE A 140 8.77 16.15 9.42
CA ILE A 140 9.11 16.25 8.00
C ILE A 140 8.86 17.68 7.52
N ASP A 141 9.82 18.27 6.82
CA ASP A 141 9.57 19.49 6.05
C ASP A 141 8.79 19.16 4.77
N LEU A 142 7.56 19.68 4.69
CA LEU A 142 6.63 19.45 3.59
C LEU A 142 6.55 20.64 2.65
N GLU A 143 7.24 21.76 2.94
CA GLU A 143 7.27 22.94 2.06
C GLU A 143 7.59 22.58 0.60
N PRO A 144 8.55 21.66 0.31
CA PRO A 144 8.86 21.29 -1.06
C PRO A 144 7.73 20.54 -1.80
N PHE A 145 6.73 20.01 -1.08
CA PHE A 145 5.70 19.13 -1.62
C PHE A 145 4.28 19.69 -1.45
N HIS A 146 4.00 20.76 -2.20
CA HIS A 146 2.70 21.41 -2.16
C HIS A 146 1.56 20.49 -2.67
N PRO A 147 0.38 20.47 -1.99
CA PRO A 147 -0.76 19.62 -2.36
C PRO A 147 -1.28 19.75 -3.80
N TRP A 148 -0.93 20.80 -4.56
CA TRP A 148 -1.36 20.92 -5.95
C TRP A 148 -0.67 19.88 -6.84
N MET A 149 0.53 19.41 -6.44
CA MET A 149 1.26 18.34 -7.13
C MET A 149 0.61 16.96 -6.96
N SER A 150 -0.41 16.86 -6.09
CA SER A 150 -1.26 15.68 -5.92
C SER A 150 -2.24 15.47 -7.07
N LEU A 151 -2.28 16.40 -8.03
CA LEU A 151 -3.06 16.31 -9.26
C LEU A 151 -2.13 16.32 -10.50
N PRO A 152 -2.43 15.53 -11.55
CA PRO A 152 -3.59 14.64 -11.67
C PRO A 152 -3.42 13.34 -10.86
N ARG A 153 -4.57 12.72 -10.52
CA ARG A 153 -4.60 11.35 -9.97
C ARG A 153 -4.34 10.36 -11.10
N VAL A 154 -3.35 9.50 -10.92
CA VAL A 154 -3.01 8.47 -11.90
C VAL A 154 -3.80 7.20 -11.58
N VAL A 155 -4.54 6.67 -12.54
CA VAL A 155 -5.22 5.38 -12.41
C VAL A 155 -4.18 4.32 -12.07
N ASN A 156 -4.43 3.54 -11.02
CA ASN A 156 -3.54 2.46 -10.61
C ASN A 156 -4.31 1.15 -10.40
N TYR A 157 -3.57 0.06 -10.20
CA TYR A 157 -4.13 -1.18 -9.69
C TYR A 157 -4.30 -1.11 -8.16
N PRO A 158 -5.17 -1.96 -7.56
CA PRO A 158 -5.32 -2.04 -6.12
C PRO A 158 -4.00 -2.45 -5.45
N ILE A 159 -3.64 -1.79 -4.36
CA ILE A 159 -2.42 -2.07 -3.62
C ILE A 159 -2.73 -2.37 -2.14
N ASN A 160 -1.81 -3.07 -1.48
CA ASN A 160 -1.84 -3.32 -0.04
C ASN A 160 -0.42 -3.18 0.55
N LEU A 161 -0.25 -3.33 1.86
CA LEU A 161 1.05 -3.14 2.51
C LEU A 161 2.15 -4.04 1.92
N ALA A 162 1.81 -5.29 1.60
CA ALA A 162 2.78 -6.25 1.07
C ALA A 162 3.32 -5.79 -0.29
N LEU A 163 2.43 -5.37 -1.20
CA LEU A 163 2.82 -4.88 -2.53
C LEU A 163 3.56 -3.53 -2.47
N ILE A 164 3.22 -2.65 -1.52
CA ILE A 164 3.97 -1.41 -1.28
C ILE A 164 5.40 -1.73 -0.86
N LEU A 165 5.57 -2.66 0.09
CA LEU A 165 6.90 -3.06 0.55
C LEU A 165 7.69 -3.73 -0.57
N ASP A 166 7.08 -4.62 -1.36
CA ASP A 166 7.76 -5.26 -2.48
C ASP A 166 8.28 -4.24 -3.51
N MET A 167 7.47 -3.23 -3.83
CA MET A 167 7.87 -2.13 -4.70
C MET A 167 9.09 -1.38 -4.14
N ILE A 168 9.07 -1.00 -2.86
CA ILE A 168 10.16 -0.24 -2.23
C ILE A 168 11.44 -1.10 -2.09
N LEU A 169 11.29 -2.34 -1.62
CA LEU A 169 12.41 -3.23 -1.35
C LEU A 169 13.07 -3.72 -2.64
N SER A 170 12.34 -3.80 -3.75
CA SER A 170 12.90 -4.15 -5.06
C SER A 170 13.84 -3.08 -5.62
N GLU A 171 13.68 -1.82 -5.21
CA GLU A 171 14.55 -0.71 -5.62
C GLU A 171 15.80 -0.55 -4.75
N THR A 172 15.92 -1.32 -3.67
CA THR A 172 17.10 -1.21 -2.80
C THR A 172 18.36 -1.76 -3.46
N ILE A 173 19.50 -1.14 -3.13
CA ILE A 173 20.81 -1.69 -3.49
C ILE A 173 21.45 -2.51 -2.36
N ASP A 174 20.76 -2.70 -1.23
CA ASP A 174 21.26 -3.51 -0.12
C ASP A 174 21.18 -5.01 -0.46
N GLU A 175 22.35 -5.64 -0.64
CA GLU A 175 22.46 -7.05 -1.00
C GLU A 175 21.87 -8.01 0.05
N GLN A 176 21.85 -7.63 1.33
CA GLN A 176 21.21 -8.47 2.35
C GLN A 176 19.69 -8.41 2.24
N VAL A 177 19.14 -7.23 1.95
CA VAL A 177 17.71 -7.06 1.70
C VAL A 177 17.29 -7.80 0.43
N LYS A 178 18.06 -7.66 -0.66
CA LYS A 178 17.83 -8.40 -1.92
C LYS A 178 17.78 -9.90 -1.71
N LYS A 179 18.81 -10.46 -1.04
CA LYS A 179 18.82 -11.89 -0.67
C LYS A 179 17.62 -12.28 0.19
N GLY A 180 17.10 -11.36 1.00
CA GLY A 180 15.90 -11.56 1.81
C GLY A 180 14.63 -11.70 0.98
N ILE A 181 14.45 -10.84 -0.03
CA ILE A 181 13.27 -10.83 -0.92
C ILE A 181 13.34 -11.90 -2.02
N GLU A 182 14.53 -12.38 -2.36
CA GLU A 182 14.71 -13.48 -3.34
C GLU A 182 14.40 -14.87 -2.79
N LYS A 183 14.32 -15.03 -1.47
CA LYS A 183 13.98 -16.31 -0.84
C LYS A 183 12.52 -16.68 -1.09
N ASP A 184 12.27 -17.98 -1.20
CA ASP A 184 10.94 -18.56 -1.43
C ASP A 184 9.89 -18.08 -0.42
N GLY A 185 10.29 -17.85 0.84
CA GLY A 185 9.38 -17.33 1.87
C GLY A 185 8.76 -15.98 1.50
N TRP A 186 9.57 -15.03 1.02
CA TRP A 186 9.07 -13.73 0.55
C TRP A 186 8.30 -13.87 -0.77
N ARG A 187 8.88 -14.57 -1.75
CA ARG A 187 8.27 -14.75 -3.08
C ARG A 187 6.90 -15.40 -3.02
N ASN A 188 6.75 -16.49 -2.27
CA ASN A 188 5.47 -17.16 -2.09
C ASN A 188 4.45 -16.23 -1.40
N PHE A 189 4.90 -15.48 -0.40
CA PHE A 189 4.06 -14.50 0.27
C PHE A 189 3.59 -13.38 -0.67
N MET A 190 4.44 -12.90 -1.58
CA MET A 190 4.07 -11.93 -2.62
C MET A 190 3.07 -12.52 -3.61
N VAL A 191 3.31 -13.71 -4.14
CA VAL A 191 2.39 -14.40 -5.05
C VAL A 191 1.00 -14.56 -4.43
N GLU A 192 0.91 -14.85 -3.13
CA GLU A 192 -0.37 -14.90 -2.42
C GLU A 192 -1.08 -13.55 -2.28
N ASN A 193 -0.34 -12.44 -2.20
CA ASN A 193 -0.90 -11.09 -2.16
C ASN A 193 -1.36 -10.64 -3.56
N GLU A 194 -0.58 -10.90 -4.59
CA GLU A 194 -0.95 -10.66 -5.98
C GLU A 194 -2.20 -11.44 -6.37
N LYS A 195 -2.25 -12.75 -6.04
CA LYS A 195 -3.44 -13.57 -6.32
C LYS A 195 -4.68 -13.10 -5.58
N PHE A 196 -4.51 -12.57 -4.37
CA PHE A 196 -5.62 -12.06 -3.56
C PHE A 196 -6.19 -10.77 -4.15
N LEU A 197 -5.33 -9.84 -4.57
CA LEU A 197 -5.73 -8.47 -4.90
C LEU A 197 -5.75 -8.18 -6.41
N LEU A 198 -4.69 -8.57 -7.11
CA LEU A 198 -4.48 -8.22 -8.51
C LEU A 198 -5.21 -9.16 -9.47
N LYS A 199 -5.35 -10.44 -9.12
CA LYS A 199 -5.99 -11.45 -9.99
C LYS A 199 -7.38 -11.02 -10.43
N GLU A 200 -8.22 -10.62 -9.50
CA GLU A 200 -9.60 -10.25 -9.81
C GLU A 200 -9.66 -8.91 -10.56
N TYR A 201 -8.81 -7.94 -10.19
CA TYR A 201 -8.69 -6.67 -10.92
C TYR A 201 -8.31 -6.89 -12.39
N PHE A 202 -7.26 -7.66 -12.67
CA PHE A 202 -6.81 -7.91 -14.03
C PHE A 202 -7.75 -8.80 -14.82
N LYS A 203 -8.41 -9.77 -14.17
CA LYS A 203 -9.48 -10.56 -14.80
C LYS A 203 -10.63 -9.67 -15.26
N ASN A 204 -11.08 -8.74 -14.43
CA ASN A 204 -12.16 -7.80 -14.78
C ASN A 204 -11.72 -6.83 -15.89
N THR A 205 -10.49 -6.34 -15.82
CA THR A 205 -9.89 -5.50 -16.87
C THR A 205 -9.81 -6.22 -18.21
N ALA A 206 -9.33 -7.47 -18.24
CA ALA A 206 -9.30 -8.28 -19.45
C ALA A 206 -10.72 -8.54 -19.99
N GLY A 207 -11.68 -8.83 -19.12
CA GLY A 207 -13.08 -9.00 -19.49
C GLY A 207 -13.70 -7.75 -20.11
N TYR A 208 -13.33 -6.54 -19.64
CA TYR A 208 -13.74 -5.28 -20.24
C TYR A 208 -13.22 -5.15 -21.68
N PHE A 209 -11.95 -5.44 -21.96
CA PHE A 209 -11.43 -5.35 -23.33
C PHE A 209 -11.97 -6.43 -24.27
N GLN A 210 -12.30 -7.62 -23.75
CA GLN A 210 -12.89 -8.69 -24.55
C GLN A 210 -14.36 -8.44 -24.90
N ASN A 211 -15.16 -7.94 -23.95
CA ASN A 211 -16.64 -7.96 -24.06
C ASN A 211 -17.32 -6.60 -23.82
N GLY A 212 -16.65 -5.65 -23.15
CA GLY A 212 -17.24 -4.38 -22.69
C GLY A 212 -16.77 -3.12 -23.44
N HIS A 213 -15.63 -3.20 -24.14
CA HIS A 213 -15.04 -2.10 -24.90
C HIS A 213 -15.77 -1.81 -26.24
N THR A 214 -16.87 -2.52 -26.51
CA THR A 214 -17.79 -2.21 -27.61
C THR A 214 -18.68 -1.00 -27.30
N SER A 215 -18.69 -0.54 -26.04
CA SER A 215 -19.38 0.68 -25.62
C SER A 215 -18.57 1.94 -25.94
N LYS A 216 -19.22 3.10 -26.07
CA LYS A 216 -18.56 4.42 -26.23
C LYS A 216 -17.71 4.85 -25.01
N ARG A 217 -17.67 4.03 -23.95
CA ARG A 217 -16.98 4.32 -22.69
C ARG A 217 -15.50 3.99 -22.84
N THR A 218 -14.65 4.95 -22.50
CA THR A 218 -13.19 4.82 -22.43
C THR A 218 -12.76 3.94 -21.25
N PHE A 219 -11.56 3.38 -21.32
CA PHE A 219 -10.97 2.64 -20.19
C PHE A 219 -10.82 3.51 -18.94
N ARG A 220 -10.50 4.80 -19.10
CA ARG A 220 -10.48 5.76 -18.00
C ARG A 220 -11.82 5.76 -17.26
N GLU A 221 -12.92 5.91 -17.98
CA GLU A 221 -14.25 5.91 -17.35
C GLU A 221 -14.56 4.56 -16.69
N TYR A 222 -14.11 3.43 -17.24
CA TYR A 222 -14.23 2.11 -16.59
C TYR A 222 -13.52 2.08 -15.23
N CYS A 223 -12.34 2.67 -15.10
CA CYS A 223 -11.57 2.71 -13.86
C CYS A 223 -12.17 3.58 -12.74
N TYR A 224 -13.15 4.43 -13.04
CA TYR A 224 -13.82 5.27 -12.04
C TYR A 224 -14.86 4.51 -11.21
N GLY A 225 -15.14 3.24 -11.52
CA GLY A 225 -15.97 2.39 -10.66
C GLY A 225 -17.46 2.71 -10.59
N GLU A 226 -17.93 3.75 -11.29
CA GLU A 226 -19.36 4.12 -11.31
C GLU A 226 -20.24 2.98 -11.76
#